data_AF-A0A4Q3XIW5-F1
#
_entry.id   AF-A0A4Q3XIW5-F1
#
_cell.length_a   1.000
_cell.length_b   1.000
_cell.length_c   1.000
_cell.angle_alpha   90.00
_cell.angle_beta   90.00
_cell.angle_gamma   90.00
#
_symmetry.space_group_name_H-M   'P 1'
#
loop_
_entity.id
_entity.type
_entity.pdbx_description
1 polymer ?
#
loop_
_entity_poly.entity_id
_entity_poly.type
_entity_poly.pdbx_seq_one_letter_code
_entity_poly.pdbx_strand_id
1 'polypeptide(L)' 'MDGGGDRGRLPRLDSEAVHMKMLILGGSGQVGWELQRWLAPLGEVVVTTRPELDLCDPDGIGRVLGGHRPDAVINAAAYT' A
#
# COMPACT_ATOMS: atom_id res chain seq x y z
N MET A 1 -27.53 17.62 -9.75
CA MET A 1 -27.05 16.24 -9.95
C MET A 1 -25.58 16.28 -9.62
N ASP A 2 -25.28 16.01 -8.36
CA ASP A 2 -23.97 16.21 -7.74
C ASP A 2 -23.38 14.84 -7.46
N GLY A 3 -22.13 14.59 -7.87
CA GLY A 3 -21.53 13.25 -7.82
C GLY A 3 -20.12 13.15 -8.42
N GLY A 4 -19.35 14.26 -8.38
CA GLY A 4 -17.93 14.23 -8.73
C GLY A 4 -17.13 13.57 -7.61
N GLY A 5 -16.87 12.27 -7.75
CA GLY A 5 -16.11 11.48 -6.80
C GLY A 5 -14.77 12.13 -6.45
N ASP A 6 -14.63 12.44 -5.16
CA ASP A 6 -13.38 12.76 -4.50
C ASP A 6 -12.48 11.53 -4.54
N ARG A 7 -11.76 11.38 -5.66
CA ARG A 7 -10.79 10.31 -5.89
C ARG A 7 -9.55 10.58 -5.04
N GLY A 8 -9.56 10.09 -3.81
CA GLY A 8 -8.38 9.67 -3.07
C GLY A 8 -7.27 10.69 -2.94
N ARG A 9 -7.59 11.93 -2.54
CA ARG A 9 -6.53 12.87 -2.13
C ARG A 9 -5.84 12.30 -0.89
N LEU A 10 -4.63 11.78 -1.08
CA LEU A 10 -3.76 11.37 0.02
C LEU A 10 -3.61 12.56 0.99
N PRO A 11 -3.62 12.33 2.32
CA PRO A 11 -3.37 13.38 3.29
C PRO A 11 -2.05 14.09 2.96
N ARG A 12 -2.01 15.42 3.14
CA ARG A 12 -0.73 16.13 3.07
C ARG A 12 0.18 15.53 4.15
N LEU A 13 1.43 15.27 3.80
CA LEU A 13 2.45 14.82 4.74
C LEU A 13 2.98 16.06 5.48
N ASP A 14 2.19 16.69 6.34
CA ASP A 14 2.67 17.66 7.32
C ASP A 14 3.03 16.99 8.66
N SER A 15 4.05 17.53 9.33
CA SER A 15 4.89 16.88 10.37
C SER A 15 4.25 16.62 11.74
N GLU A 16 2.93 16.52 11.85
CA GLU A 16 2.32 15.87 13.00
C GLU A 16 2.07 14.42 12.59
N ALA A 17 2.86 13.48 13.13
CA ALA A 17 2.89 12.09 12.67
C ALA A 17 1.51 11.44 12.77
N VAL A 18 0.72 11.57 11.70
CA VAL A 18 -0.39 10.68 11.40
C VAL A 18 0.24 9.30 11.30
N HIS A 19 -0.12 8.39 12.21
CA HIS A 19 0.26 6.99 12.11
C HIS A 19 -0.42 6.41 10.86
N MET A 20 0.23 6.59 9.70
CA MET A 20 -0.27 6.07 8.43
C MET A 20 0.01 4.58 8.34
N LYS A 21 -0.97 3.82 7.89
CA LYS A 21 -0.82 2.42 7.53
C LYS A 21 -0.63 2.28 6.03
N MET A 22 0.54 1.78 5.64
CA MET A 22 0.94 1.60 4.25
C MET A 22 1.02 0.11 3.90
N LEU A 23 0.49 -0.26 2.74
CA LEU A 23 0.62 -1.61 2.19
C LEU A 23 1.57 -1.60 0.99
N ILE A 24 2.68 -2.32 1.06
CA ILE A 24 3.64 -2.51 -0.03
C ILE A 24 3.34 -3.83 -0.75
N LEU A 25 3.15 -3.77 -2.07
CA LEU A 25 3.01 -4.94 -2.94
C LEU A 25 4.38 -5.26 -3.56
N GLY A 26 4.79 -6.53 -3.59
CA GLY A 26 6.07 -6.94 -4.18
C GLY A 26 7.28 -6.74 -3.27
N GLY A 27 7.12 -6.95 -1.95
CA GLY A 27 8.14 -6.71 -0.94
C GLY A 27 9.46 -7.48 -1.09
N SER A 28 9.44 -8.59 -1.83
CA SER A 28 10.63 -9.41 -2.09
C SER A 28 11.55 -8.84 -3.17
N GLY A 29 11.10 -7.83 -3.93
CA GLY A 29 11.93 -7.15 -4.92
C GLY A 29 12.86 -6.11 -4.29
N GLN A 30 13.93 -5.73 -4.99
CA GLN A 30 14.89 -4.72 -4.50
C GLN A 30 14.21 -3.40 -4.10
N VAL A 31 13.28 -2.92 -4.92
CA VAL A 31 12.51 -1.70 -4.65
C VAL A 31 11.61 -1.88 -3.42
N GLY A 32 10.89 -3.00 -3.31
CA GLY A 32 10.03 -3.29 -2.17
C GLY A 32 10.78 -3.37 -0.84
N TRP A 33 11.98 -3.97 -0.87
CA TRP A 33 12.86 -4.07 0.29
C TRP A 33 13.34 -2.69 0.79
N GLU A 34 13.79 -1.83 -0.13
CA GLU A 34 14.17 -0.47 0.25
C GLU A 34 12.96 0.33 0.74
N LEU A 35 11.83 0.27 0.05
CA LEU A 35 10.61 0.98 0.49
C LEU A 35 10.21 0.61 1.93
N GLN A 36 10.28 -0.68 2.30
CA GLN A 36 9.99 -1.11 3.66
C GLN A 36 10.88 -0.39 4.68
N ARG A 37 12.18 -0.32 4.42
CA ARG A 37 13.16 0.30 5.32
C ARG A 37 12.96 1.82 5.43
N TRP A 38 12.69 2.49 4.32
CA TRP A 38 12.55 3.94 4.27
C TRP A 38 11.22 4.43 4.85
N LEU A 39 10.17 3.61 4.77
CA LEU A 39 8.83 3.97 5.24
C LEU A 39 8.56 3.55 6.69
N ALA A 40 9.33 2.62 7.25
CA ALA A 40 9.17 2.19 8.65
C ALA A 40 9.18 3.34 9.68
N PRO A 41 9.95 4.44 9.52
CA PRO A 41 9.87 5.59 10.43
C PRO A 41 8.61 6.46 10.29
N LEU A 42 7.85 6.31 9.20
CA LEU A 42 6.70 7.16 8.87
C LEU A 42 5.36 6.56 9.30
N GLY A 43 5.31 5.29 9.67
CA GLY A 43 4.08 4.64 10.12
C GLY A 43 4.13 3.11 10.09
N GLU A 44 2.95 2.49 10.15
CA GLU A 44 2.80 1.03 10.04
C GLU A 44 3.02 0.62 8.59
N VAL A 45 3.97 -0.29 8.36
CA VAL A 45 4.24 -0.86 7.02
C VAL A 45 3.83 -2.34 7.02
N VAL A 46 2.83 -2.66 6.20
CA VAL A 46 2.44 -4.02 5.86
C VAL A 46 3.04 -4.34 4.50
N VAL A 47 3.60 -5.54 4.35
CA VAL A 47 4.24 -5.97 3.11
C VAL A 47 3.57 -7.24 2.63
N THR A 48 3.33 -7.32 1.32
CA THR A 48 2.90 -8.53 0.63
C THR A 48 3.91 -8.93 -0.44
N THR A 49 4.06 -10.23 -0.60
CA THR A 49 4.87 -10.89 -1.61
C THR A 49 3.99 -11.68 -2.57
N ARG A 50 4.55 -12.14 -3.69
CA ARG A 50 3.78 -12.85 -4.73
C ARG A 50 3.05 -14.11 -4.24
N PRO A 51 3.59 -14.93 -3.32
CA PRO A 51 2.85 -16.05 -2.75
C PRO A 51 1.65 -15.63 -1.89
N GLU A 52 1.66 -14.42 -1.33
CA GLU A 52 0.63 -13.92 -0.41
C GLU A 52 -0.49 -13.18 -1.15
N LEU A 53 -0.16 -12.55 -2.28
CA LEU A 53 -1.10 -11.84 -3.13
C LEU A 53 -0.70 -11.96 -4.61
N ASP A 54 -1.57 -12.62 -5.38
CA ASP A 54 -1.53 -12.57 -6.84
C ASP A 54 -2.30 -11.34 -7.32
N LEU A 55 -1.63 -10.42 -8.01
CA LEU A 55 -2.26 -9.22 -8.58
C LEU A 55 -3.18 -9.54 -9.78
N CYS A 56 -3.14 -10.78 -10.28
CA CYS A 56 -4.10 -11.28 -11.25
C CYS A 56 -5.41 -11.80 -10.62
N ASP A 57 -5.52 -11.84 -9.28
CA ASP A 57 -6.71 -12.25 -8.54
C ASP A 57 -7.40 -11.02 -7.88
N PRO A 58 -8.42 -10.40 -8.52
CA PRO A 58 -9.13 -9.24 -7.98
C PRO A 58 -9.80 -9.50 -6.62
N ASP A 59 -10.30 -10.72 -6.38
CA ASP A 59 -10.94 -11.08 -5.13
C ASP A 59 -9.88 -11.24 -4.01
N GLY A 60 -8.71 -11.77 -4.35
CA GLY A 60 -7.50 -11.74 -3.52
C GLY A 60 -7.12 -10.32 -3.09
N ILE A 61 -7.04 -9.39 -4.05
CA ILE A 61 -6.76 -7.98 -3.78
C ILE A 61 -7.81 -7.40 -2.83
N GLY A 62 -9.11 -7.64 -3.10
CA GLY A 62 -10.20 -7.16 -2.26
C GLY A 62 -10.12 -7.69 -0.83
N ARG A 63 -9.75 -8.95 -0.63
CA ARG A 63 -9.54 -9.55 0.70
C ARG A 63 -8.35 -8.92 1.44
N VAL A 64 -7.22 -8.70 0.76
CA VAL A 64 -6.02 -8.08 1.36
C VAL A 64 -6.30 -6.64 1.76
N LEU A 65 -6.83 -5.82 0.85
CA LEU A 65 -7.25 -4.44 1.18
C LEU A 65 -8.32 -4.44 2.28
N GLY A 66 -9.21 -5.42 2.21
CA GLY A 66 -10.25 -5.70 3.18
C GLY A 66 -9.74 -5.88 4.61
N GLY A 67 -8.79 -6.82 4.77
CA GLY A 67 -8.24 -7.22 6.05
C GLY A 67 -7.24 -6.21 6.63
N HIS A 68 -6.46 -5.55 5.79
CA HIS A 68 -5.43 -4.62 6.26
C HIS A 68 -5.91 -3.18 6.42
N ARG A 69 -6.92 -2.73 5.64
CA ARG A 69 -7.42 -1.34 5.65
C ARG A 69 -6.28 -0.29 5.59
N PRO A 70 -5.38 -0.36 4.59
CA PRO A 70 -4.29 0.62 4.50
C PRO A 70 -4.82 2.00 4.08
N ASP A 71 -4.16 3.05 4.56
CA ASP A 71 -4.37 4.43 4.12
C ASP A 71 -3.74 4.70 2.75
N ALA A 72 -2.67 3.97 2.43
CA ALA A 72 -1.99 4.04 1.15
C ALA A 72 -1.51 2.66 0.67
N VAL A 73 -1.56 2.44 -0.65
CA VAL A 73 -1.03 1.25 -1.33
C VAL A 73 0.14 1.66 -2.22
N ILE A 74 1.26 0.98 -2.06
CA ILE A 74 2.49 1.23 -2.80
C ILE A 74 2.81 -0.02 -3.61
N ASN A 75 2.67 0.07 -4.93
CA ASN A 75 2.92 -1.05 -5.82
C ASN A 75 4.39 -1.08 -6.25
N ALA A 76 5.18 -2.03 -5.72
CA ALA A 76 6.54 -2.35 -6.16
C ALA A 76 6.65 -3.72 -6.83
N ALA A 77 5.51 -4.37 -7.11
CA ALA A 77 5.47 -5.61 -7.86
C ALA A 77 5.68 -5.30 -9.35
N ALA A 78 6.63 -6.00 -9.97
CA ALA A 78 6.93 -5.88 -11.39
C ALA A 78 7.16 -7.27 -12.01
N TYR A 79 6.87 -7.39 -13.30
CA TYR A 79 7.31 -8.49 -14.15
C TYR A 79 8.38 -7.92 -15.09
N THR A 80 9.59 -8.47 -15.04
CA THR A 80 10.78 -7.93 -15.72
C THR A 80 11.50 -9.02 -16.48
#